data_AF-A0A2Z4YQG4-F1
#
_entry.id   AF-A0A2Z4YQG4-F1
#
_cell.length_a   1.000
_cell.length_b   1.000
_cell.length_c   1.000
_cell.angle_alpha   90.00
_cell.angle_beta   90.00
_cell.angle_gamma   90.00
#
_symmetry.space_group_name_H-M   'P 1'
#
loop_
_entity.id
_entity.type
_entity.pdbx_description
1 polymer ?
#
loop_
_entity_poly.entity_id
_entity_poly.type
_entity_poly.pdbx_seq_one_letter_code
_entity_poly.pdbx_strand_id
1 'polypeptide(L)' 'MILNAIAEKLKRQSKDDFKGRHFEAWLIVQAVIWYLRYPLSYRDLEEMFEERGFEGS' A
#
# COMPACT_ATOMS: atom_id res chain seq x y z
N MET A 1 -18.22 -5.49 2.43
CA MET A 1 -17.60 -4.91 3.63
C MET A 1 -16.90 -3.62 3.24
N ILE A 2 -17.12 -2.52 3.98
CA ILE A 2 -16.74 -1.14 3.61
C ILE A 2 -15.26 -1.02 3.19
N LEU A 3 -14.36 -1.75 3.84
CA LEU A 3 -12.91 -1.79 3.53
C LEU A 3 -12.60 -2.18 2.08
N ASN A 4 -13.33 -3.12 1.48
CA ASN A 4 -13.07 -3.54 0.10
C ASN A 4 -13.48 -2.45 -0.90
N ALA A 5 -14.57 -1.72 -0.63
CA ALA A 5 -15.00 -0.62 -1.50
C ALA A 5 -14.00 0.56 -1.44
N ILE A 6 -13.44 0.83 -0.25
CA ILE A 6 -12.39 1.83 -0.07
C ILE A 6 -11.11 1.41 -0.78
N ALA A 7 -10.69 0.15 -0.63
CA ALA A 7 -9.51 -0.39 -1.32
C ALA A 7 -9.60 -0.25 -2.84
N GLU A 8 -10.74 -0.61 -3.43
CA GLU A 8 -10.95 -0.51 -4.88
C GLU A 8 -11.01 0.95 -5.35
N LYS A 9 -11.61 1.85 -4.56
CA LYS A 9 -11.60 3.29 -4.84
C LYS A 9 -10.18 3.84 -4.84
N LEU A 10 -9.39 3.51 -3.81
CA LEU A 10 -8.00 3.97 -3.68
C LEU A 10 -7.15 3.46 -4.84
N LYS A 11 -7.25 2.18 -5.21
CA LYS A 11 -6.53 1.62 -6.36
C LYS A 11 -6.89 2.31 -7.68
N ARG A 12 -8.14 2.72 -7.85
CA ARG A 12 -8.60 3.37 -9.09
C ARG A 12 -8.10 4.81 -9.22
N GLN A 13 -7.90 5.52 -8.11
CA GLN A 13 -7.44 6.92 -8.11
C GLN A 13 -5.92 7.05 -7.96
N SER A 14 -5.24 6.02 -7.45
CA SER A 14 -3.83 6.08 -7.04
C SER A 14 -2.86 6.49 -8.15
N LYS A 15 -3.12 6.12 -9.40
CA LYS A 15 -2.18 6.35 -10.50
C LYS A 15 -1.85 7.83 -10.71
N ASP A 16 -2.84 8.70 -10.58
CA ASP A 16 -2.65 10.15 -10.71
C ASP A 16 -2.29 10.80 -9.36
N ASP A 17 -2.88 10.31 -8.26
CA ASP A 17 -2.65 10.84 -6.90
C ASP A 17 -1.20 10.66 -6.41
N PHE A 18 -0.51 9.62 -6.88
CA PHE A 18 0.88 9.31 -6.51
C PHE A 18 1.89 9.49 -7.66
N LYS A 19 1.51 10.22 -8.72
CA LYS A 19 2.43 10.49 -9.81
C LYS A 19 3.67 11.27 -9.31
N GLY A 20 4.87 10.77 -9.66
CA GLY A 20 6.13 11.40 -9.24
C GLY A 20 6.55 11.10 -7.80
N ARG A 21 5.87 10.16 -7.12
CA ARG A 21 6.35 9.62 -5.85
C ARG A 21 7.47 8.60 -6.09
N HIS A 22 8.27 8.41 -5.05
CA HIS A 22 9.39 7.46 -5.03
C HIS A 22 8.93 6.02 -5.24
N PHE A 23 7.76 5.67 -4.70
CA PHE A 23 7.17 4.35 -4.82
C PHE A 23 5.99 4.37 -5.77
N GLU A 24 5.79 3.24 -6.44
CA GLU A 24 4.63 3.01 -7.29
C GLU A 24 3.31 3.19 -6.52
N ALA A 25 2.34 3.81 -7.19
CA ALA A 25 1.03 4.13 -6.63
C ALA A 25 0.32 2.92 -6.00
N TRP A 26 0.44 1.76 -6.63
CA TRP A 26 -0.18 0.53 -6.16
C TRP A 26 0.48 0.00 -4.88
N LEU A 27 1.79 0.22 -4.70
CA LEU A 27 2.54 -0.20 -3.52
C LEU A 27 2.11 0.62 -2.29
N ILE A 28 2.00 1.94 -2.46
CA ILE A 28 1.53 2.86 -1.42
C ILE A 28 0.11 2.48 -0.98
N VAL A 29 -0.79 2.22 -1.92
CA VAL A 29 -2.17 1.79 -1.60
C VAL A 29 -2.18 0.43 -0.91
N GLN A 30 -1.32 -0.51 -1.33
CA GLN A 30 -1.25 -1.83 -0.70
C GLN A 30 -0.79 -1.74 0.76
N ALA A 31 0.17 -0.87 1.06
CA ALA A 31 0.66 -0.62 2.42
C ALA A 31 -0.45 -0.06 3.32
N VAL A 32 -1.16 0.97 2.84
CA VAL A 32 -2.26 1.60 3.57
C VAL A 32 -3.40 0.61 3.83
N ILE A 33 -3.75 -0.24 2.85
CA ILE A 33 -4.80 -1.24 3.02
C ILE A 33 -4.42 -2.24 4.12
N TRP A 34 -3.18 -2.72 4.17
CA TRP A 34 -2.78 -3.68 5.19
C TRP A 34 -2.64 -3.06 6.57
N TYR A 35 -2.10 -1.84 6.65
CA TYR A 35 -2.06 -1.08 7.89
C TYR A 35 -3.45 -0.90 8.52
N LEU A 36 -4.47 -0.62 7.69
CA LEU A 36 -5.84 -0.42 8.16
C LEU A 36 -6.60 -1.73 8.43
N ARG A 37 -6.25 -2.80 7.72
CA ARG A 37 -6.98 -4.09 7.81
C ARG A 37 -6.45 -5.00 8.91
N TYR A 38 -5.16 -4.91 9.21
CA TYR A 38 -4.47 -5.77 10.16
C TYR A 38 -3.76 -4.91 11.21
N PRO A 39 -3.62 -5.36 12.46
CA PRO A 39 -2.91 -4.63 13.51
C PRO A 39 -1.39 -4.74 13.32
N LEU A 40 -0.89 -4.30 12.15
CA LEU A 40 0.52 -4.36 11.78
C LEU A 40 1.23 -3.08 12.25
N SER A 41 2.44 -3.24 12.78
CA SER A 41 3.37 -2.14 12.97
C SER A 41 3.99 -1.72 11.63
N TYR A 42 4.64 -0.55 11.60
CA TYR A 42 5.40 -0.13 10.42
C TYR A 42 6.53 -1.10 10.08
N ARG A 43 7.14 -1.71 11.09
CA ARG A 43 8.18 -2.71 10.92
C ARG A 43 7.63 -3.99 10.29
N ASP A 44 6.46 -4.45 10.73
CA ASP A 44 5.82 -5.62 10.11
C ASP A 44 5.50 -5.34 8.63
N LEU A 45 5.06 -4.13 8.30
CA LEU A 45 4.84 -3.74 6.90
C LEU A 45 6.15 -3.72 6.10
N GLU A 46 7.21 -3.15 6.66
CA GLU A 46 8.54 -3.11 6.04
C GLU A 46 9.06 -4.53 5.78
N GLU A 47 9.05 -5.41 6.78
CA GLU A 47 9.45 -6.82 6.66
C GLU A 47 8.58 -7.55 5.62
N MET A 48 7.25 -7.32 5.60
CA MET A 48 6.37 -7.91 4.60
C MET A 48 6.63 -7.42 3.17
N PHE A 49 7.12 -6.18 3.00
CA PHE A 49 7.50 -5.65 1.69
C PHE A 49 8.88 -6.14 1.27
N GLU A 50 9.82 -6.24 2.20
CA GLU A 50 11.13 -6.84 2.01
C GLU A 50 11.03 -8.30 1.57
N GLU A 51 10.22 -9.12 2.26
CA GLU A 51 9.93 -10.51 1.89
C GLU A 51 9.35 -10.68 0.47
N ARG A 52 8.68 -9.65 -0.05
CA ARG A 52 8.08 -9.62 -1.39
C ARG A 52 9.02 -9.03 -2.45
N GLY A 53 10.24 -8.65 -2.07
CA GLY A 53 11.27 -8.15 -2.97
C GLY A 53 11.17 -6.66 -3.29
N PHE A 54 10.58 -5.84 -2.41
CA PHE A 54 10.55 -4.37 -2.57
C PHE A 54 11.77 -3.68 -1.92
N GLU A 55 12.87 -4.41 -1.74
CA GLU A 55 14.14 -3.91 -1.20
C GLU A 55 14.76 -2.87 -2.15
N GLY A 56 14.94 -1.63 -1.67
CA GLY A 56 15.79 -0.62 -2.32
C GLY A 56 15.23 0.03 -3.61
N SER A 57 14.04 0.64 -3.55
CA SER A 57 13.72 1.73 -4.51
C SER A 57 14.53 2.98 -4.19
#